data_AF-U1QKR6-F1
#
_entry.id   AF-U1QKR6-F1
#
_cell.length_a   1.000
_cell.length_b   1.000
_cell.length_c   1.000
_cell.angle_alpha   90.00
_cell.angle_beta   90.00
_cell.angle_gamma   90.00
#
_symmetry.space_group_name_H-M   'P 1'
#
loop_
_entity.id
_entity.type
_entity.pdbx_description
1 polymer ?
#
loop_
_entity_poly.entity_id
_entity_poly.type
_entity_poly.pdbx_seq_one_letter_code
_entity_poly.pdbx_strand_id
1 'polypeptide(L)'
;MSVSEHPVALTIEQRVGGATTLLATVMALPLLDGLFVALLLAGTLSTPLGMLETGLLVFGGSATVAVILAELDEGRRAMVRSILLIGAGLIPLATLQAVIAPTIESAIELAIFQRFAGVVILAIAASTASAKIGEYLPRPGVIILLGLLASVRPASLTVEVVIDSGLLARAAITAAIGVGFALAVALAAPALRGVVDLDRFRFGSSVALGVFALPVVGVLDTDAPIALAVLVVSGLFAYSPDRGEKPEEDTGGPPESATDADYTPEDTTRAPWL
;
A
#
# COMPACT_ATOMS: atom_id res chain seq x y z
N MET A 1 -1.23 15.72 45.55
CA MET A 1 -1.83 16.76 44.69
C MET A 1 -2.47 16.06 43.51
N SER A 2 -3.79 16.21 43.38
CA SER A 2 -4.63 15.58 42.37
C SER A 2 -4.43 16.28 41.03
N VAL A 3 -3.92 15.55 40.03
CA VAL A 3 -4.03 15.93 38.62
C VAL A 3 -5.02 14.94 38.03
N SER A 4 -6.19 15.45 37.69
CA SER A 4 -7.36 14.69 37.27
C SER A 4 -7.08 13.90 35.99
N GLU A 5 -6.98 12.58 36.11
CA GLU A 5 -7.18 11.65 35.00
C GLU A 5 -8.64 11.77 34.59
N HIS A 6 -8.92 12.49 33.51
CA HIS A 6 -10.27 12.61 32.98
C HIS A 6 -10.53 11.41 32.05
N PRO A 7 -11.31 10.39 32.46
CA PRO A 7 -11.53 9.16 31.68
C PRO A 7 -12.21 9.42 30.31
N VAL A 8 -12.78 10.61 30.14
CA VAL A 8 -13.42 11.05 28.90
C VAL A 8 -12.40 11.46 27.83
N ALA A 9 -11.19 11.92 28.20
CA ALA A 9 -10.16 12.28 27.23
C ALA A 9 -9.53 11.05 26.55
N LEU A 10 -9.22 10.01 27.35
CA LEU A 10 -8.72 8.72 26.84
C LEU A 10 -9.74 8.00 25.94
N THR A 11 -11.05 8.12 26.26
CA THR A 11 -12.12 7.52 25.44
C THR A 11 -12.33 8.24 24.11
N ILE A 12 -11.87 9.49 23.97
CA ILE A 12 -11.93 10.23 22.69
C ILE A 12 -10.65 9.99 21.88
N GLU A 13 -9.49 9.87 22.52
CA GLU A 13 -8.21 9.56 21.86
C GLU A 13 -8.19 8.13 21.29
N GLN A 14 -8.75 7.15 22.01
CA GLN A 14 -8.89 5.76 21.52
C GLN A 14 -9.99 5.58 20.45
N ARG A 15 -10.89 6.55 20.26
CA ARG A 15 -12.08 6.41 19.40
C ARG A 15 -12.02 7.25 18.13
N VAL A 16 -10.95 8.02 17.91
CA VAL A 16 -10.84 8.95 16.78
C VAL A 16 -9.56 8.76 15.95
N GLY A 17 -8.55 7.98 16.38
CA GLY A 17 -7.22 8.06 15.77
C GLY A 17 -6.51 6.81 15.25
N GLY A 18 -6.85 5.60 15.68
CA GLY A 18 -6.01 4.40 15.45
C GLY A 18 -6.19 3.73 14.08
N ALA A 19 -6.88 2.59 14.07
CA ALA A 19 -7.06 1.72 12.90
C ALA A 19 -7.74 2.40 11.71
N THR A 20 -8.88 3.05 11.98
CA THR A 20 -9.75 3.54 10.92
C THR A 20 -9.10 4.70 10.18
N THR A 21 -8.37 5.58 10.88
CA THR A 21 -7.66 6.69 10.29
C THR A 21 -6.45 6.21 9.49
N LEU A 22 -5.70 5.23 10.00
CA LEU A 22 -4.60 4.60 9.26
C LEU A 22 -5.11 3.93 7.97
N LEU A 23 -6.18 3.14 8.06
CA LEU A 23 -6.79 2.48 6.92
C LEU A 23 -7.33 3.49 5.90
N ALA A 24 -8.03 4.52 6.36
CA ALA A 24 -8.54 5.59 5.51
C ALA A 24 -7.40 6.31 4.78
N THR A 25 -6.32 6.61 5.49
CA THR A 25 -5.15 7.30 4.92
C THR A 25 -4.50 6.44 3.85
N VAL A 26 -4.25 5.17 4.12
CA VAL A 26 -3.63 4.25 3.15
C VAL A 26 -4.49 4.07 1.91
N MET A 27 -5.80 3.84 2.07
CA MET A 27 -6.70 3.64 0.94
C MET A 27 -6.95 4.92 0.14
N ALA A 28 -6.92 6.10 0.78
CA ALA A 28 -7.08 7.38 0.10
C ALA A 28 -5.78 7.92 -0.51
N LEU A 29 -4.61 7.39 -0.12
CA LEU A 29 -3.31 7.89 -0.55
C LEU A 29 -3.18 8.02 -2.08
N PRO A 30 -3.62 7.05 -2.91
CA PRO A 30 -3.55 7.17 -4.37
C PRO A 30 -4.38 8.31 -4.96
N LEU A 31 -5.43 8.74 -4.26
CA LEU A 31 -6.23 9.90 -4.67
C LEU A 31 -5.52 11.19 -4.28
N LEU A 32 -4.88 11.21 -3.11
CA LEU A 32 -4.23 12.39 -2.55
C LEU A 32 -2.87 12.71 -3.19
N ASP A 33 -2.12 11.68 -3.57
CA ASP A 33 -0.83 11.84 -4.23
C ASP A 33 -0.94 12.04 -5.75
N GLY A 34 -2.15 11.90 -6.31
CA GLY A 34 -2.46 12.07 -7.73
C GLY A 34 -2.21 10.82 -8.58
N LEU A 35 -1.81 9.70 -7.99
CA LEU A 35 -1.55 8.45 -8.71
C LEU A 35 -2.79 7.97 -9.46
N PHE A 36 -3.96 8.04 -8.84
CA PHE A 36 -5.20 7.62 -9.48
C PHE A 36 -5.53 8.45 -10.71
N VAL A 37 -5.38 9.78 -10.63
CA VAL A 37 -5.52 10.68 -11.79
C VAL A 37 -4.50 10.30 -12.86
N ALA A 38 -3.26 10.02 -12.46
CA ALA A 38 -2.21 9.63 -13.40
C ALA A 38 -2.54 8.33 -14.15
N LEU A 39 -3.10 7.34 -13.46
CA LEU A 39 -3.54 6.06 -14.02
C LEU A 39 -4.74 6.22 -14.95
N LEU A 40 -5.68 7.08 -14.57
CA LEU A 40 -6.87 7.38 -15.37
C LEU A 40 -6.47 8.05 -16.69
N LEU A 41 -5.56 9.03 -16.65
CA LEU A 41 -4.96 9.64 -17.85
C LEU A 41 -4.06 8.67 -18.63
N ALA A 42 -3.38 7.76 -17.94
CA ALA A 42 -2.60 6.71 -18.59
C ALA A 42 -3.47 5.65 -19.27
N GLY A 43 -4.79 5.69 -19.09
CA GLY A 43 -5.74 4.79 -19.75
C GLY A 43 -5.81 3.40 -19.13
N THR A 44 -5.27 3.18 -17.92
CA THR A 44 -5.27 1.85 -17.28
C THR A 44 -6.68 1.39 -16.89
N LEU A 45 -7.65 2.31 -16.81
CA LEU A 45 -9.05 2.01 -16.51
C LEU A 45 -9.89 1.70 -17.76
N SER A 46 -9.28 1.67 -18.95
CA SER A 46 -10.01 1.47 -20.21
C SER A 46 -10.62 0.06 -20.35
N THR A 47 -10.04 -0.94 -19.68
CA THR A 47 -10.47 -2.34 -19.73
C THR A 47 -10.93 -2.85 -18.35
N PRO A 48 -11.81 -3.86 -18.30
CA PRO A 48 -12.21 -4.48 -17.04
C PRO A 48 -11.03 -5.03 -16.22
N LEU A 49 -10.03 -5.61 -16.89
CA LEU A 49 -8.84 -6.15 -16.23
C LEU A 49 -7.97 -5.03 -15.65
N GLY A 50 -7.78 -3.93 -16.37
CA GLY A 50 -7.01 -2.79 -15.88
C GLY A 50 -7.68 -2.07 -14.70
N MET A 51 -9.02 -2.01 -14.68
CA MET A 51 -9.78 -1.58 -13.49
C MET A 51 -9.56 -2.52 -12.31
N LEU A 52 -9.48 -3.83 -12.55
CA LEU A 52 -9.27 -4.84 -11.52
C LEU A 52 -7.83 -4.80 -10.96
N GLU A 53 -6.82 -4.68 -11.82
CA GLU A 53 -5.42 -4.47 -11.44
C GLU A 53 -5.25 -3.19 -10.63
N THR A 54 -5.79 -2.08 -11.13
CA THR A 54 -5.70 -0.79 -10.44
C THR A 54 -6.41 -0.87 -9.09
N GLY A 55 -7.64 -1.41 -9.04
CA GLY A 55 -8.40 -1.56 -7.81
C GLY A 55 -7.65 -2.39 -6.76
N LEU A 56 -7.09 -3.53 -7.15
CA LEU A 56 -6.40 -4.45 -6.23
C LEU A 56 -5.02 -3.95 -5.81
N LEU A 57 -4.21 -3.43 -6.74
CA LEU A 57 -2.82 -3.09 -6.46
C LEU A 57 -2.67 -1.69 -5.86
N VAL A 58 -3.52 -0.75 -6.26
CA VAL A 58 -3.38 0.66 -5.89
C VAL A 58 -4.23 0.99 -4.66
N PHE A 59 -5.52 0.65 -4.68
CA PHE A 59 -6.41 0.90 -3.54
C PHE A 59 -6.40 -0.25 -2.51
N GLY A 60 -6.41 -1.49 -2.99
CA GLY A 60 -6.39 -2.71 -2.19
C GLY A 60 -5.00 -3.22 -1.83
N GLY A 61 -3.94 -2.45 -2.07
CA GLY A 61 -2.55 -2.92 -2.04
C GLY A 61 -2.08 -3.47 -0.68
N SER A 62 -0.81 -3.87 -0.63
CA SER A 62 -0.20 -4.53 0.54
C SER A 62 -0.35 -3.75 1.85
N ALA A 63 -0.32 -2.43 1.80
CA ALA A 63 -0.53 -1.58 2.97
C ALA A 63 -1.96 -1.70 3.53
N THR A 64 -2.98 -1.77 2.67
CA THR A 64 -4.38 -1.96 3.07
C THR A 64 -4.55 -3.32 3.77
N VAL A 65 -3.98 -4.38 3.20
CA VAL A 65 -3.99 -5.72 3.81
C VAL A 65 -3.24 -5.74 5.14
N ALA A 66 -2.08 -5.08 5.21
CA ALA A 66 -1.28 -4.97 6.42
C ALA A 66 -2.07 -4.34 7.57
N VAL A 67 -2.68 -3.18 7.32
CA VAL A 67 -3.48 -2.48 8.32
C VAL A 67 -4.67 -3.33 8.76
N ILE A 68 -5.39 -3.94 7.82
CA ILE A 68 -6.55 -4.78 8.17
C ILE A 68 -6.12 -5.95 9.06
N LEU A 69 -5.07 -6.71 8.68
CA LEU A 69 -4.66 -7.89 9.44
C LEU A 69 -4.05 -7.53 10.81
N ALA A 70 -3.33 -6.41 10.90
CA ALA A 70 -2.76 -5.90 12.15
C ALA A 70 -3.83 -5.43 13.14
N GLU A 71 -4.93 -4.82 12.68
CA GLU A 71 -5.83 -4.03 13.55
C GLU A 71 -7.19 -4.69 13.89
N LEU A 72 -7.50 -5.93 13.48
CA LEU A 72 -8.79 -6.56 13.86
C LEU A 72 -9.00 -6.86 15.36
N ASP A 73 -8.11 -6.42 16.25
CA ASP A 73 -8.34 -6.57 17.69
C ASP A 73 -9.56 -5.75 18.15
N GLU A 74 -9.95 -4.74 17.36
CA GLU A 74 -11.19 -3.96 17.50
C GLU A 74 -12.48 -4.72 17.08
N GLY A 75 -12.33 -5.91 16.46
CA GLY A 75 -13.41 -6.81 16.05
C GLY A 75 -13.89 -6.65 14.60
N ARG A 76 -14.18 -7.79 13.95
CA ARG A 76 -14.55 -7.88 12.51
C ARG A 76 -15.68 -6.93 12.08
N ARG A 77 -16.72 -6.76 12.90
CA ARG A 77 -17.87 -5.89 12.57
C ARG A 77 -17.48 -4.41 12.56
N ALA A 78 -16.61 -3.98 13.47
CA ALA A 78 -16.11 -2.61 13.50
C ALA A 78 -15.28 -2.34 12.24
N MET A 79 -14.36 -3.25 11.89
CA MET A 79 -13.53 -3.11 10.70
C MET A 79 -14.34 -3.05 9.40
N VAL A 80 -15.34 -3.93 9.23
CA VAL A 80 -16.24 -3.89 8.06
C VAL A 80 -16.97 -2.55 7.99
N ARG A 81 -17.47 -2.04 9.11
CA ARG A 81 -18.14 -0.73 9.15
C ARG A 81 -17.17 0.40 8.77
N SER A 82 -15.94 0.39 9.27
CA SER A 82 -14.92 1.38 8.90
C SER A 82 -14.61 1.34 7.41
N ILE A 83 -14.43 0.15 6.82
CA ILE A 83 -14.18 0.04 5.38
C ILE A 83 -15.35 0.56 4.55
N LEU A 84 -16.60 0.26 4.95
CA LEU A 84 -17.78 0.79 4.27
C LEU A 84 -17.86 2.32 4.35
N LEU A 85 -17.55 2.90 5.52
CA LEU A 85 -17.50 4.36 5.69
C LEU A 85 -16.40 5.00 4.84
N ILE A 86 -15.21 4.40 4.79
CA ILE A 86 -14.10 4.84 3.94
C ILE A 86 -14.52 4.76 2.47
N GLY A 87 -15.09 3.64 2.05
CA GLY A 87 -15.57 3.43 0.69
C GLY A 87 -16.65 4.42 0.26
N ALA A 88 -17.55 4.80 1.18
CA ALA A 88 -18.58 5.81 0.93
C ALA A 88 -17.99 7.20 0.62
N GLY A 89 -16.80 7.53 1.10
CA GLY A 89 -16.08 8.75 0.73
C GLY A 89 -15.13 8.58 -0.46
N LEU A 90 -14.42 7.45 -0.51
CA LEU A 90 -13.38 7.15 -1.51
C LEU A 90 -13.97 7.02 -2.91
N ILE A 91 -15.11 6.32 -3.06
CA ILE A 91 -15.74 6.10 -4.38
C ILE A 91 -16.20 7.44 -5.00
N PRO A 92 -16.96 8.32 -4.29
CA PRO A 92 -17.29 9.64 -4.83
C PRO A 92 -16.07 10.50 -5.14
N LEU A 93 -15.03 10.44 -4.30
CA LEU A 93 -13.80 11.21 -4.52
C LEU A 93 -13.07 10.76 -5.80
N ALA A 94 -12.98 9.46 -6.05
CA ALA A 94 -12.44 8.91 -7.29
C ALA A 94 -13.27 9.34 -8.51
N THR A 95 -14.60 9.29 -8.40
CA THR A 95 -15.51 9.77 -9.46
C THR A 95 -15.33 11.27 -9.73
N LEU A 96 -15.14 12.08 -8.68
CA LEU A 96 -14.89 13.52 -8.83
C LEU A 96 -13.57 13.79 -9.56
N GLN A 97 -12.53 13.00 -9.29
CA GLN A 97 -11.25 13.09 -10.01
C GLN A 97 -11.41 12.73 -11.50
N ALA A 98 -12.33 11.85 -11.85
CA ALA A 98 -12.62 11.53 -13.25
C ALA A 98 -13.25 12.70 -14.02
N VAL A 99 -13.97 13.60 -13.35
CA VAL A 99 -14.59 14.79 -13.98
C VAL A 99 -13.52 15.76 -14.49
N ILE A 100 -12.41 15.91 -13.78
CA ILE A 100 -11.34 16.86 -14.16
C ILE A 100 -10.35 16.27 -15.16
N ALA A 101 -10.36 14.95 -15.37
CA ALA A 101 -9.37 14.29 -16.20
C ALA A 101 -9.38 14.73 -17.67
N PRO A 102 -10.53 14.87 -18.37
CA PRO A 102 -10.53 15.35 -19.75
C PRO A 102 -9.95 16.75 -19.92
N THR A 103 -10.14 17.62 -18.91
CA THR A 103 -9.56 18.97 -18.89
C THR A 103 -8.03 18.93 -18.72
N ILE A 104 -7.52 17.99 -17.93
CA ILE A 104 -6.07 17.80 -17.80
C ILE A 104 -5.51 17.20 -19.09
N GLU A 105 -6.19 16.21 -19.68
CA GLU A 105 -5.80 15.54 -20.91
C GLU A 105 -5.64 16.53 -22.08
N SER A 106 -6.56 17.49 -22.25
CA SER A 106 -6.45 18.51 -23.30
C SER A 106 -5.24 19.45 -23.14
N ALA A 107 -4.76 19.60 -21.90
CA ALA A 107 -3.69 20.50 -21.53
C ALA A 107 -2.28 19.88 -21.63
N ILE A 108 -2.15 18.58 -21.91
CA ILE A 108 -0.87 17.86 -21.80
C ILE A 108 -0.56 16.95 -23.00
N GLU A 109 0.73 16.64 -23.20
CA GLU A 109 1.16 15.51 -24.02
C GLU A 109 1.06 14.21 -23.21
N LEU A 110 0.07 13.40 -23.55
CA LEU A 110 -0.23 12.17 -22.83
C LEU A 110 0.93 11.18 -22.86
N ALA A 111 1.67 11.09 -23.97
CA ALA A 111 2.79 10.16 -24.09
C ALA A 111 3.95 10.50 -23.13
N ILE A 112 4.19 11.79 -22.87
CA ILE A 112 5.21 12.22 -21.90
C ILE A 112 4.69 11.92 -20.50
N PHE A 113 3.46 12.31 -20.21
CA PHE A 113 2.85 12.13 -18.89
C PHE A 113 2.75 10.65 -18.47
N GLN A 114 2.38 9.76 -19.40
CA GLN A 114 2.31 8.31 -19.18
C GLN A 114 3.64 7.74 -18.71
N ARG A 115 4.77 8.20 -19.25
CA ARG A 115 6.10 7.76 -18.80
C ARG A 115 6.35 8.14 -17.34
N PHE A 116 5.96 9.34 -16.94
CA PHE A 116 6.04 9.76 -15.53
C PHE A 116 5.10 8.94 -14.64
N ALA A 117 3.87 8.66 -15.08
CA ALA A 117 2.95 7.79 -14.35
C ALA A 117 3.57 6.41 -14.12
N GLY A 118 4.16 5.81 -15.14
CA GLY A 118 4.88 4.54 -15.01
C GLY A 118 6.08 4.61 -14.07
N VAL A 119 6.86 5.69 -14.11
CA VAL A 119 7.96 5.94 -13.16
C VAL A 119 7.46 6.08 -11.72
N VAL A 120 6.31 6.72 -11.49
CA VAL A 120 5.69 6.80 -10.16
C VAL A 120 5.35 5.42 -9.63
N ILE A 121 4.71 4.59 -10.46
CA ILE A 121 4.33 3.22 -10.07
C ILE A 121 5.59 2.41 -9.73
N LEU A 122 6.64 2.50 -10.55
CA LEU A 122 7.93 1.87 -10.27
C LEU A 122 8.58 2.39 -8.98
N ALA A 123 8.49 3.69 -8.71
CA ALA A 123 9.00 4.28 -7.48
C ALA A 123 8.24 3.77 -6.25
N ILE A 124 6.91 3.69 -6.32
CA ILE A 124 6.08 3.13 -5.25
C ILE A 124 6.42 1.65 -5.04
N ALA A 125 6.50 0.87 -6.12
CA ALA A 125 6.92 -0.53 -6.08
C ALA A 125 8.28 -0.69 -5.39
N ALA A 126 9.29 0.07 -5.81
CA ALA A 126 10.63 0.02 -5.22
C ALA A 126 10.64 0.44 -3.74
N SER A 127 9.90 1.49 -3.37
CA SER A 127 9.77 1.94 -1.97
C SER A 127 9.06 0.92 -1.07
N THR A 128 8.11 0.16 -1.64
CA THR A 128 7.39 -0.91 -0.96
C THR A 128 8.29 -2.14 -0.78
N ALA A 129 9.15 -2.44 -1.75
CA ALA A 129 10.11 -3.54 -1.69
C ALA A 129 11.28 -3.27 -0.73
N SER A 130 11.73 -2.01 -0.63
CA SER A 130 12.88 -1.62 0.19
C SER A 130 12.72 -0.23 0.77
N ALA A 131 12.65 -0.15 2.10
CA ALA A 131 12.65 1.11 2.83
C ALA A 131 13.87 1.97 2.48
N LYS A 132 15.04 1.35 2.25
CA LYS A 132 16.27 2.07 1.90
C LYS A 132 16.17 2.76 0.55
N ILE A 133 15.52 2.14 -0.44
CA ILE A 133 15.29 2.77 -1.74
C ILE A 133 14.28 3.92 -1.60
N GLY A 134 13.25 3.73 -0.76
CA GLY A 134 12.24 4.76 -0.48
C GLY A 134 12.82 6.08 0.06
N GLU A 135 13.96 6.05 0.77
CA GLU A 135 14.64 7.25 1.26
C GLU A 135 15.24 8.13 0.15
N TYR A 136 15.61 7.54 -1.00
CA TYR A 136 16.24 8.25 -2.11
C TYR A 136 15.25 8.67 -3.20
N LEU A 137 14.07 8.05 -3.23
CA LEU A 137 13.09 8.33 -4.26
C LEU A 137 12.25 9.56 -3.93
N PRO A 138 11.97 10.44 -4.92
CA PRO A 138 11.04 11.53 -4.72
C PRO A 138 9.64 11.00 -4.43
N ARG A 139 8.87 11.76 -3.65
CA ARG A 139 7.49 11.40 -3.33
C ARG A 139 6.65 11.27 -4.61
N PRO A 140 5.68 10.33 -4.68
CA PRO A 140 4.83 10.11 -5.86
C PRO A 140 4.25 11.41 -6.43
N GLY A 141 3.64 12.25 -5.58
CA GLY A 141 3.06 13.52 -6.02
C GLY A 141 4.07 14.52 -6.60
N VAL A 142 5.35 14.46 -6.22
CA VAL A 142 6.40 15.30 -6.84
C VAL A 142 6.71 14.82 -8.24
N ILE A 143 6.80 13.50 -8.46
CA ILE A 143 7.02 12.94 -9.79
C ILE A 143 5.83 13.25 -10.70
N ILE A 144 4.60 13.15 -10.19
CA ILE A 144 3.38 13.50 -10.93
C ILE A 144 3.37 14.98 -11.28
N LEU A 145 3.70 15.86 -10.33
CA LEU A 145 3.80 17.30 -10.58
C LEU A 145 4.85 17.60 -11.66
N LEU A 146 6.04 17.00 -11.57
CA LEU A 146 7.07 17.14 -12.60
C LEU A 146 6.60 16.61 -13.96
N GLY A 147 5.87 15.49 -13.97
CA GLY A 147 5.27 14.93 -15.17
C GLY A 147 4.25 15.86 -15.81
N LEU A 148 3.38 16.48 -15.01
CA LEU A 148 2.45 17.52 -15.47
C LEU A 148 3.22 18.70 -16.04
N LEU A 149 4.20 19.27 -15.32
CA LEU A 149 5.00 20.40 -15.79
C LEU A 149 5.75 20.09 -17.09
N ALA A 150 6.31 18.89 -17.22
CA ALA A 150 7.03 18.45 -18.40
C ALA A 150 6.12 18.18 -19.60
N SER A 151 4.85 17.85 -19.36
CA SER A 151 3.89 17.52 -20.42
C SER A 151 2.99 18.69 -20.84
N VAL A 152 2.97 19.82 -20.11
CA VAL A 152 2.06 20.95 -20.40
C VAL A 152 2.20 21.45 -21.84
N ARG A 153 1.06 21.58 -22.50
CA ARG A 153 0.87 22.23 -23.80
C ARG A 153 -0.21 23.30 -23.69
N PRO A 154 0.17 24.52 -23.29
CA PRO A 154 -0.82 25.55 -22.96
C PRO A 154 -1.60 26.03 -24.19
N ALA A 155 -1.05 25.84 -25.41
CA ALA A 155 -1.70 26.22 -26.65
C ALA A 155 -2.87 25.30 -27.07
N SER A 156 -3.04 24.12 -26.44
CA SER A 156 -4.11 23.16 -26.75
C SER A 156 -5.20 23.10 -25.68
N LEU A 157 -5.15 23.96 -24.66
CA LEU A 157 -6.09 23.91 -23.54
C LEU A 157 -7.52 24.19 -24.00
N THR A 158 -8.38 23.18 -23.91
CA THR A 158 -9.82 23.32 -24.04
C THR A 158 -10.47 23.13 -22.67
N VAL A 159 -11.07 24.20 -22.15
CA VAL A 159 -11.85 24.14 -20.90
C VAL A 159 -13.28 23.80 -21.28
N GLU A 160 -13.52 22.51 -21.44
CA GLU A 160 -14.86 21.96 -21.63
C GLU A 160 -15.15 20.97 -20.50
N VAL A 161 -16.22 21.25 -19.74
CA VAL A 161 -16.69 20.33 -18.69
C VAL A 161 -17.49 19.23 -19.39
N VAL A 162 -16.79 18.21 -19.87
CA VAL A 162 -17.39 17.02 -20.49
C VAL A 162 -17.65 15.99 -19.42
N ILE A 163 -18.92 15.75 -19.10
CA ILE A 163 -19.31 14.68 -18.19
C ILE A 163 -19.37 13.38 -18.99
N ASP A 164 -18.24 12.66 -19.06
CA ASP A 164 -18.19 11.30 -19.60
C ASP A 164 -18.68 10.31 -18.53
N SER A 165 -19.93 9.87 -18.66
CA SER A 165 -20.54 8.91 -17.74
C SER A 165 -19.81 7.56 -17.72
N GLY A 166 -19.18 7.16 -18.82
CA GLY A 166 -18.38 5.95 -18.93
C GLY A 166 -17.09 6.07 -18.11
N LEU A 167 -16.41 7.21 -18.19
CA LEU A 167 -15.20 7.48 -17.41
C LEU A 167 -15.49 7.55 -15.91
N LEU A 168 -16.57 8.24 -15.52
CA LEU A 168 -17.04 8.32 -14.14
C LEU A 168 -17.39 6.92 -13.60
N ALA A 169 -18.08 6.10 -14.39
CA ALA A 169 -18.41 4.72 -14.00
C ALA A 169 -17.15 3.86 -13.82
N ARG A 170 -16.18 3.95 -14.74
CA ARG A 170 -14.90 3.21 -14.64
C ARG A 170 -14.12 3.61 -13.39
N ALA A 171 -14.07 4.90 -13.07
CA ALA A 171 -13.42 5.40 -11.87
C ALA A 171 -14.10 4.89 -10.59
N ALA A 172 -15.43 4.98 -10.54
CA ALA A 172 -16.23 4.46 -9.42
C ALA A 172 -16.05 2.95 -9.23
N ILE A 173 -16.09 2.17 -10.32
CA ILE A 173 -15.91 0.71 -10.32
C ILE A 173 -14.51 0.36 -9.81
N THR A 174 -13.47 1.04 -10.29
CA THR A 174 -12.09 0.79 -9.88
C THR A 174 -11.88 1.02 -8.39
N ALA A 175 -12.39 2.15 -7.87
CA ALA A 175 -12.40 2.43 -6.44
C ALA A 175 -13.19 1.38 -5.65
N ALA A 176 -14.37 0.99 -6.16
CA ALA A 176 -15.22 -0.02 -5.54
C ALA A 176 -14.55 -1.42 -5.51
N ILE A 177 -13.73 -1.78 -6.50
CA ILE A 177 -12.94 -3.01 -6.49
C ILE A 177 -11.94 -3.00 -5.33
N GLY A 178 -11.23 -1.89 -5.12
CA GLY A 178 -10.31 -1.76 -3.98
C GLY A 178 -11.00 -1.85 -2.62
N VAL A 179 -12.15 -1.18 -2.48
CA VAL A 179 -12.98 -1.26 -1.27
C VAL A 179 -13.55 -2.67 -1.06
N GLY A 180 -14.04 -3.30 -2.13
CA GLY A 180 -14.55 -4.66 -2.12
C GLY A 180 -13.49 -5.68 -1.73
N PHE A 181 -12.26 -5.50 -2.21
CA PHE A 181 -11.12 -6.31 -1.82
C PHE A 181 -10.78 -6.12 -0.33
N ALA A 182 -10.70 -4.88 0.15
CA ALA A 182 -10.51 -4.60 1.57
C ALA A 182 -11.58 -5.27 2.45
N LEU A 183 -12.85 -5.22 2.02
CA LEU A 183 -13.96 -5.93 2.69
C LEU A 183 -13.74 -7.45 2.69
N ALA A 184 -13.37 -8.03 1.55
CA ALA A 184 -13.10 -9.46 1.44
C ALA A 184 -11.97 -9.90 2.39
N VAL A 185 -10.87 -9.13 2.44
CA VAL A 185 -9.76 -9.38 3.35
C VAL A 185 -10.20 -9.26 4.80
N ALA A 186 -10.96 -8.22 5.18
CA ALA A 186 -11.46 -8.05 6.54
C ALA A 186 -12.41 -9.18 6.99
N LEU A 187 -13.21 -9.72 6.06
CA LEU A 187 -14.08 -10.87 6.34
C LEU A 187 -13.28 -12.17 6.50
N ALA A 188 -12.26 -12.36 5.67
CA ALA A 188 -11.36 -13.51 5.69
C ALA A 188 -10.28 -13.42 6.78
N ALA A 189 -10.08 -12.26 7.39
CA ALA A 189 -8.94 -12.00 8.24
C ALA A 189 -8.75 -12.95 9.44
N PRO A 190 -9.80 -13.46 10.11
CA PRO A 190 -9.62 -14.48 11.15
C PRO A 190 -8.96 -15.76 10.65
N ALA A 191 -9.16 -16.11 9.37
CA ALA A 191 -8.53 -17.27 8.73
C ALA A 191 -7.15 -16.94 8.14
N LEU A 192 -6.85 -15.65 7.88
CA LEU A 192 -5.58 -15.21 7.32
C LEU A 192 -4.54 -14.86 8.40
N ARG A 193 -4.99 -14.48 9.60
CA ARG A 193 -4.13 -14.22 10.76
C ARG A 193 -3.38 -15.48 11.16
N GLY A 194 -2.06 -15.35 11.31
CA GLY A 194 -1.20 -16.47 11.69
C GLY A 194 -0.81 -17.42 10.56
N VAL A 195 -1.40 -17.28 9.36
CA VAL A 195 -1.03 -18.10 8.18
C VAL A 195 -0.49 -17.27 7.02
N VAL A 196 -0.67 -15.94 6.99
CA VAL A 196 -0.11 -15.08 5.94
C VAL A 196 1.14 -14.36 6.45
N ASP A 197 2.26 -14.54 5.75
CA ASP A 197 3.46 -13.73 5.93
C ASP A 197 3.29 -12.37 5.22
N LEU A 198 3.07 -11.33 6.01
CA LEU A 198 2.78 -9.99 5.51
C LEU A 198 3.98 -9.34 4.82
N ASP A 199 5.21 -9.65 5.25
CA ASP A 199 6.41 -9.14 4.60
C ASP A 199 6.58 -9.75 3.21
N ARG A 200 6.34 -11.06 3.10
CA ARG A 200 6.37 -11.77 1.81
C ARG A 200 5.25 -11.29 0.88
N PHE A 201 4.05 -11.07 1.41
CA PHE A 201 2.94 -10.49 0.64
C PHE A 201 3.28 -9.08 0.17
N ARG A 202 3.81 -8.22 1.05
CA ARG A 202 4.23 -6.85 0.73
C ARG A 202 5.28 -6.82 -0.38
N PHE A 203 6.30 -7.66 -0.28
CA PHE A 203 7.30 -7.80 -1.34
C PHE A 203 6.67 -8.27 -2.65
N GLY A 204 5.85 -9.33 -2.62
CA GLY A 204 5.20 -9.85 -3.83
C GLY A 204 4.24 -8.85 -4.49
N SER A 205 3.44 -8.11 -3.72
CA SER A 205 2.61 -7.01 -4.23
C SER A 205 3.44 -5.89 -4.84
N SER A 206 4.63 -5.60 -4.30
CA SER A 206 5.54 -4.62 -4.88
C SER A 206 6.07 -5.07 -6.25
N VAL A 207 6.36 -6.37 -6.42
CA VAL A 207 6.75 -6.95 -7.71
C VAL A 207 5.57 -6.90 -8.68
N ALA A 208 4.36 -7.24 -8.24
CA ALA A 208 3.15 -7.12 -9.05
C ALA A 208 2.91 -5.69 -9.53
N LEU A 209 3.09 -4.71 -8.64
CA LEU A 209 2.99 -3.28 -8.96
C LEU A 209 4.09 -2.84 -9.95
N GLY A 210 5.31 -3.36 -9.79
CA GLY A 210 6.41 -3.13 -10.74
C GLY A 210 6.10 -3.68 -12.13
N VAL A 211 5.51 -4.88 -12.22
CA VAL A 211 5.05 -5.48 -13.49
C VAL A 211 3.90 -4.67 -14.09
N PHE A 212 2.96 -4.20 -13.27
CA PHE A 212 1.85 -3.33 -13.68
C PHE A 212 2.35 -2.01 -14.33
N ALA A 213 3.52 -1.51 -13.92
CA ALA A 213 4.10 -0.32 -14.51
C ALA A 213 4.66 -0.52 -15.93
N LEU A 214 5.02 -1.75 -16.31
CA LEU A 214 5.76 -2.00 -17.56
C LEU A 214 4.96 -1.63 -18.83
N PRO A 215 3.65 -1.97 -18.95
CA PRO A 215 2.85 -1.49 -20.06
C PRO A 215 2.66 0.04 -20.03
N VAL A 216 2.54 0.63 -18.84
CA VAL A 216 2.36 2.09 -18.67
C VAL A 216 3.59 2.88 -19.15
N VAL A 217 4.80 2.34 -18.93
CA VAL A 217 6.05 2.94 -19.45
C VAL A 217 6.25 2.65 -20.95
N GLY A 218 5.50 1.70 -21.53
CA GLY A 218 5.65 1.27 -22.93
C GLY A 218 6.80 0.27 -23.15
N VAL A 219 7.16 -0.51 -22.13
CA VAL A 219 8.21 -1.54 -22.21
C VAL A 219 7.65 -2.90 -22.60
N LEU A 220 6.37 -3.17 -22.28
CA LEU A 220 5.68 -4.41 -22.62
C LEU A 220 4.37 -4.11 -23.35
N ASP A 221 4.24 -4.60 -24.57
CA ASP A 221 2.99 -4.60 -25.33
C ASP A 221 2.27 -5.94 -25.09
N THR A 222 1.47 -6.01 -24.03
CA THR A 222 0.65 -7.18 -23.75
C THR A 222 -0.68 -6.79 -23.13
N ASP A 223 -1.76 -7.41 -23.60
CA ASP A 223 -3.08 -7.30 -22.99
C ASP A 223 -3.29 -8.31 -21.84
N ALA A 224 -2.29 -9.18 -21.58
CA ALA A 224 -2.37 -10.18 -20.53
C ALA A 224 -2.23 -9.51 -19.15
N PRO A 225 -3.07 -9.87 -18.16
CA PRO A 225 -3.02 -9.28 -16.82
C PRO A 225 -1.90 -9.92 -15.98
N ILE A 226 -0.64 -9.72 -16.41
CA ILE A 226 0.53 -10.34 -15.79
C ILE A 226 0.67 -9.89 -14.33
N ALA A 227 0.34 -8.63 -14.02
CA ALA A 227 0.40 -8.12 -12.66
C ALA A 227 -0.56 -8.86 -11.72
N LEU A 228 -1.76 -9.23 -12.19
CA LEU A 228 -2.66 -10.08 -11.42
C LEU A 228 -2.09 -11.48 -11.19
N ALA A 229 -1.50 -12.09 -12.21
CA ALA A 229 -0.87 -13.40 -12.06
C ALA A 229 0.24 -13.34 -11.00
N VAL A 230 1.07 -12.28 -11.03
CA VAL A 230 2.10 -12.05 -10.00
C VAL A 230 1.48 -11.85 -8.62
N LEU A 231 0.38 -11.09 -8.50
CA LEU A 231 -0.32 -10.87 -7.23
C LEU A 231 -0.87 -12.19 -6.66
N VAL A 232 -1.49 -13.03 -7.49
CA VAL A 232 -2.01 -14.34 -7.09
C VAL A 232 -0.88 -15.25 -6.62
N VAL A 233 0.18 -15.37 -7.41
CA VAL A 233 1.36 -16.17 -7.04
C VAL A 233 1.99 -15.65 -5.74
N SER A 234 2.07 -14.33 -5.57
CA SER A 234 2.56 -13.70 -4.35
C SER A 234 1.70 -14.04 -3.13
N GLY A 235 0.37 -14.01 -3.28
CA GLY A 235 -0.56 -14.43 -2.23
C GLY A 235 -0.38 -15.90 -1.85
N LEU A 236 -0.21 -16.78 -2.83
CA LEU A 236 0.08 -18.21 -2.61
C LEU A 236 1.40 -18.43 -1.87
N PHE A 237 2.45 -17.70 -2.25
CA PHE A 237 3.74 -17.78 -1.56
C PHE A 237 3.70 -17.16 -0.16
N ALA A 238 2.91 -16.11 0.06
CA ALA A 238 2.74 -15.52 1.38
C ALA A 238 2.01 -16.46 2.35
N TYR A 239 1.20 -17.39 1.85
CA TYR A 239 0.51 -18.38 2.66
C TYR A 239 1.48 -19.43 3.22
N SER A 240 1.56 -19.50 4.55
CA SER A 240 2.44 -20.35 5.36
C SER A 240 1.62 -20.99 6.50
N PRO A 241 1.01 -22.17 6.27
CA PRO A 241 0.11 -22.80 7.24
C PRO A 241 0.81 -23.20 8.55
N ASP A 242 2.11 -23.55 8.49
CA ASP A 242 2.89 -24.03 9.65
C ASP A 242 3.29 -22.91 10.63
N ARG A 243 2.98 -21.64 10.34
CA ARG A 243 3.38 -20.51 11.19
C ARG A 243 2.52 -20.39 12.45
N GLY A 244 1.31 -20.96 12.45
CA GLY A 244 0.41 -20.99 13.61
C GLY A 244 0.80 -22.02 14.68
N GLU A 245 1.73 -22.94 14.39
CA GLU A 245 2.08 -24.06 15.28
C GLU A 245 3.44 -23.90 15.97
N LYS A 246 4.28 -22.92 15.58
CA LYS A 246 5.57 -22.70 16.23
C LYS A 246 5.41 -21.68 17.35
N PRO A 247 5.60 -22.07 18.63
CA PRO A 247 5.80 -21.11 19.70
C PRO A 247 6.96 -20.20 19.29
N GLU A 248 6.81 -18.89 19.48
CA GLU A 248 7.94 -17.97 19.41
C GLU A 248 9.01 -18.49 20.38
N GLU A 249 10.09 -19.07 19.84
CA GLU A 249 11.31 -19.31 20.61
C GLU A 249 11.81 -17.93 21.02
N ASP A 250 11.49 -17.60 22.27
CA ASP A 250 12.10 -16.56 23.07
C ASP A 250 13.61 -16.59 22.82
N THR A 251 14.10 -15.64 22.03
CA THR A 251 15.54 -15.36 21.90
C THR A 251 15.99 -14.61 23.15
N GLY A 252 15.69 -15.22 24.31
CA GLY A 252 15.98 -14.74 25.65
C GLY A 252 17.33 -15.26 26.12
N GLY A 253 18.38 -14.47 25.87
CA GLY A 253 19.58 -14.41 26.71
C GLY A 253 20.59 -15.58 26.64
N PRO A 254 21.90 -15.30 26.74
CA PRO A 254 22.89 -16.36 26.95
C PRO A 254 22.64 -17.06 28.31
N PRO A 255 22.73 -18.40 28.41
CA PRO A 255 22.53 -19.09 29.67
C PRO A 255 23.72 -18.82 30.61
N GLU A 256 23.42 -18.12 31.71
CA GLU A 256 24.26 -18.06 32.89
C GLU A 256 23.93 -19.28 33.76
N SER A 257 24.84 -20.25 33.83
CA SER A 257 25.40 -20.75 35.11
C SER A 257 25.99 -22.17 35.03
N ALA A 258 27.13 -22.28 35.71
CA ALA A 258 27.69 -23.45 36.40
C ALA A 258 28.32 -24.58 35.58
N THR A 259 29.65 -24.52 35.50
CA THR A 259 30.46 -25.71 35.81
C THR A 259 31.60 -25.29 36.73
N ASP A 260 31.40 -25.53 38.03
CA ASP A 260 32.48 -25.75 38.97
C ASP A 260 33.29 -26.96 38.48
N ALA A 261 34.52 -26.70 38.05
CA ALA A 261 35.56 -27.71 37.92
C ALA A 261 36.90 -27.06 38.30
N ASP A 262 37.23 -27.22 39.59
CA ASP A 262 38.55 -27.54 40.10
C ASP A 262 39.75 -26.79 39.47
N TYR A 263 40.14 -25.68 40.09
CA TYR A 263 41.49 -25.13 39.94
C TYR A 263 42.00 -24.63 41.29
N THR A 264 42.93 -25.37 41.86
CA THR A 264 43.72 -25.01 43.04
C THR A 264 44.71 -23.88 42.70
N PRO A 265 44.96 -22.91 43.60
CA PRO A 265 45.89 -21.84 43.33
C PRO A 265 47.32 -22.30 43.66
N GLU A 266 48.16 -22.50 42.65
CA GLU A 266 49.62 -22.50 42.84
C GLU A 266 50.20 -21.17 42.35
N ASP A 267 50.65 -20.41 43.34
CA ASP A 267 51.59 -19.31 43.24
C ASP A 267 52.80 -19.69 42.39
N THR A 268 53.14 -18.90 41.37
CA THR A 268 54.54 -18.56 41.03
C THR A 268 54.66 -17.61 39.82
N THR A 269 55.30 -16.47 40.08
CA THR A 269 56.19 -15.69 39.18
C THR A 269 55.61 -14.74 38.10
N ARG A 270 55.92 -13.44 38.29
CA ARG A 270 56.57 -12.46 37.35
C ARG A 270 56.14 -12.52 35.86
N ALA A 271 55.86 -11.43 35.15
CA ALA A 271 56.11 -10.00 35.28
C ALA A 271 55.24 -9.25 34.25
N PRO A 272 55.13 -7.91 34.32
CA PRO A 272 54.20 -7.08 33.55
C PRO A 272 54.76 -6.75 32.16
N TRP A 273 53.94 -6.11 31.32
CA TRP A 273 54.25 -5.52 30.00
C TRP A 273 54.60 -6.48 28.84
N LEU A 274 53.59 -6.73 27.99
CA LEU A 274 53.65 -6.62 26.54
C LEU A 274 52.27 -6.19 26.02
#